data_AF-A0A8J7MFL8-F1
#
_entry.id   AF-A0A8J7MFL8-F1
#
_cell.length_a   1.000
_cell.length_b   1.000
_cell.length_c   1.000
_cell.angle_alpha   90.00
_cell.angle_beta   90.00
_cell.angle_gamma   90.00
#
_symmetry.space_group_name_H-M   'P 1'
#
loop_
_entity.id
_entity.type
_entity.pdbx_description
1 polymer ?
#
loop_
_entity_poly.entity_id
_entity_poly.type
_entity_poly.pdbx_seq_one_letter_code
_entity_poly.pdbx_strand_id
1 'polypeptide(L)'
;MRIISIKDAVYAKIEETLGENQDATELENIAGIDCDEDDIALQRELGSEDPAVAIELIVQWHEEFQEGILDWFYLPESQADSDKPDIMHGGALLAFNYKDSKLDFDKLIEEAIPALNEACEWAEFELDEDGE
;
A
#
# COMPACT_ATOMS: atom_id res chain seq x y z
N MET A 1 -14.66 -8.73 4.54
CA MET A 1 -13.98 -7.87 3.54
C MET A 1 -14.35 -8.31 2.13
N ARG A 2 -14.63 -7.36 1.25
CA ARG A 2 -14.71 -7.55 -0.21
C ARG A 2 -13.65 -6.67 -0.85
N ILE A 3 -12.70 -7.27 -1.54
CA ILE A 3 -11.67 -6.56 -2.32
C ILE A 3 -12.25 -6.09 -3.65
N ILE A 4 -11.85 -4.91 -4.07
CA ILE A 4 -12.29 -4.20 -5.27
C ILE A 4 -11.02 -3.77 -5.99
N SER A 5 -10.86 -4.26 -7.22
CA SER A 5 -9.74 -3.88 -8.08
C SER A 5 -9.81 -2.39 -8.43
N ILE A 6 -8.66 -1.74 -8.55
CA ILE A 6 -8.54 -0.36 -9.06
C ILE A 6 -9.10 -0.19 -10.49
N LYS A 7 -9.24 -1.30 -11.24
CA LYS A 7 -9.81 -1.33 -12.59
C LYS A 7 -11.35 -1.41 -12.57
N ASP A 8 -11.97 -1.62 -11.41
CA ASP A 8 -13.42 -1.70 -11.25
C ASP A 8 -14.04 -0.29 -11.18
N ALA A 9 -15.21 -0.09 -11.79
CA ALA A 9 -15.93 1.20 -11.74
C ALA A 9 -16.34 1.58 -10.31
N VAL A 10 -16.46 0.61 -9.39
CA VAL A 10 -16.74 0.85 -7.97
C VAL A 10 -15.57 1.55 -7.28
N TYR A 11 -14.32 1.31 -7.71
CA TYR A 11 -13.13 1.98 -7.13
C TYR A 11 -13.27 3.50 -7.21
N ALA A 12 -13.59 4.04 -8.39
CA ALA A 12 -13.72 5.50 -8.58
C ALA A 12 -14.78 6.13 -7.66
N LYS A 13 -15.84 5.39 -7.33
CA LYS A 13 -16.87 5.86 -6.39
C LYS A 13 -16.36 5.87 -4.95
N ILE A 14 -15.59 4.87 -4.56
CA ILE A 14 -14.96 4.81 -3.24
C ILE A 14 -13.96 5.96 -3.09
N GLU A 15 -13.12 6.18 -4.11
CA GLU A 15 -12.16 7.29 -4.14
C GLU A 15 -12.85 8.66 -4.00
N GLU A 16 -13.95 8.88 -4.74
CA GLU A 16 -14.77 10.10 -4.60
C GLU A 16 -15.33 10.24 -3.18
N THR A 17 -15.88 9.16 -2.62
CA THR A 17 -16.47 9.16 -1.28
C THR A 17 -15.43 9.49 -0.20
N LEU A 18 -14.25 8.88 -0.25
CA LEU A 18 -13.16 9.18 0.68
C LEU A 18 -12.61 10.59 0.49
N GLY A 19 -12.51 11.06 -0.76
CA GLY A 19 -12.07 12.41 -1.09
C GLY A 19 -13.02 13.51 -0.61
N GLU A 20 -14.34 13.25 -0.65
CA GLU A 20 -15.35 14.19 -0.13
C GLU A 20 -15.42 14.20 1.41
N ASN A 21 -14.95 13.14 2.07
CA ASN A 21 -15.08 12.95 3.52
C ASN A 21 -13.74 12.80 4.24
N GLN A 22 -12.68 13.47 3.75
CA GLN A 22 -11.32 13.38 4.31
C GLN A 22 -11.24 13.63 5.82
N ASP A 23 -12.08 14.53 6.36
CA ASP A 23 -12.11 14.85 7.80
C ASP A 23 -12.61 13.68 8.68
N ALA A 24 -13.31 12.71 8.09
CA ALA A 24 -13.86 11.53 8.75
C ALA A 24 -13.16 10.23 8.32
N THR A 25 -12.20 10.32 7.40
CA THR A 25 -11.39 9.18 6.95
C THR A 25 -10.23 8.97 7.92
N GLU A 26 -10.10 7.75 8.43
CA GLU A 26 -8.97 7.31 9.24
C GLU A 26 -7.82 6.91 8.32
N LEU A 27 -6.60 7.31 8.68
CA LEU A 27 -5.37 6.93 8.01
C LEU A 27 -4.52 6.11 8.98
N GLU A 28 -4.16 4.90 8.57
CA GLU A 28 -3.34 4.00 9.39
C GLU A 28 -2.26 3.34 8.53
N ASN A 29 -1.03 3.36 9.02
CA ASN A 29 0.03 2.54 8.46
C ASN A 29 -0.13 1.12 9.00
N ILE A 30 -0.24 0.14 8.10
CA ILE A 30 -0.54 -1.25 8.46
C ILE A 30 0.64 -2.20 8.26
N ALA A 31 1.62 -1.83 7.42
CA ALA A 31 2.83 -2.63 7.20
C ALA A 31 3.95 -1.77 6.62
N GLY A 32 5.18 -2.03 7.05
CA GLY A 32 6.41 -1.54 6.44
C GLY A 32 7.24 -2.71 5.92
N ILE A 33 7.80 -2.56 4.73
CA ILE A 33 8.56 -3.60 4.02
C ILE A 33 9.89 -3.00 3.57
N ASP A 34 10.99 -3.52 4.10
CA ASP A 34 12.33 -3.11 3.68
C ASP A 34 12.70 -3.83 2.38
N CYS A 35 13.24 -3.11 1.40
CA CYS A 35 13.75 -3.70 0.16
C CYS A 35 15.19 -4.15 0.38
N ASP A 36 15.51 -5.40 0.07
CA ASP A 36 16.84 -5.94 0.27
C ASP A 36 17.83 -5.56 -0.85
N GLU A 37 19.07 -6.04 -0.75
CA GLU A 37 20.10 -5.73 -1.76
C GLU A 37 19.75 -6.29 -3.16
N ASP A 38 19.03 -7.42 -3.23
CA ASP A 38 18.64 -8.05 -4.49
C ASP A 38 17.47 -7.28 -5.12
N ASP A 39 16.49 -6.82 -4.33
CA ASP A 39 15.40 -5.94 -4.77
C ASP A 39 15.96 -4.62 -5.35
N ILE A 40 16.90 -3.99 -4.64
CA ILE A 40 17.52 -2.73 -5.05
C ILE A 40 18.34 -2.93 -6.33
N ALA A 41 19.04 -4.06 -6.46
CA ALA A 41 19.78 -4.38 -7.67
C ALA A 41 18.85 -4.55 -8.87
N LEU A 42 17.75 -5.30 -8.72
CA LEU A 42 16.78 -5.53 -9.79
C LEU A 42 16.09 -4.23 -10.23
N GLN A 43 15.71 -3.35 -9.29
CA GLN A 43 15.19 -2.02 -9.63
C GLN A 43 16.13 -1.23 -10.54
N ARG A 44 17.44 -1.25 -10.25
CA ARG A 44 18.45 -0.58 -11.08
C ARG A 44 18.62 -1.25 -12.43
N GLU A 45 18.56 -2.58 -12.51
CA GLU A 45 18.59 -3.33 -13.77
C GLU A 45 17.39 -3.00 -14.67
N LEU A 46 16.22 -2.77 -14.07
CA LEU A 46 15.02 -2.29 -14.76
C LEU A 46 15.06 -0.78 -15.09
N GLY A 47 16.11 -0.08 -14.66
CA GLY A 47 16.39 1.31 -15.04
C GLY A 47 15.99 2.37 -14.01
N SER A 48 15.70 1.99 -12.77
CA SER A 48 15.49 2.96 -11.69
C SER A 48 16.82 3.68 -11.35
N GLU A 49 16.81 5.01 -11.41
CA GLU A 49 17.95 5.85 -11.01
C GLU A 49 17.98 6.11 -9.49
N ASP A 50 16.85 5.93 -8.82
CA ASP A 50 16.66 6.18 -7.39
C ASP A 50 15.72 5.10 -6.80
N PRO A 51 16.27 3.90 -6.48
CA PRO A 51 15.48 2.75 -6.08
C PRO A 51 14.77 2.98 -4.74
N ALA A 52 13.62 2.33 -4.55
CA ALA A 52 12.96 2.23 -3.27
C ALA A 52 13.80 1.37 -2.32
N VAL A 53 13.99 1.85 -1.09
CA VAL A 53 14.67 1.13 0.00
C VAL A 53 13.69 0.64 1.07
N ALA A 54 12.51 1.24 1.15
CA ALA A 54 11.43 0.81 2.02
C ALA A 54 10.08 1.13 1.37
N ILE A 55 9.08 0.29 1.63
CA ILE A 55 7.69 0.46 1.24
C ILE A 55 6.84 0.54 2.51
N GLU A 56 5.82 1.40 2.49
CA GLU A 56 4.83 1.53 3.55
C GLU A 56 3.44 1.34 2.96
N LEU A 57 2.63 0.49 3.60
CA LEU A 57 1.23 0.26 3.25
C LEU A 57 0.35 1.10 4.17
N ILE A 58 -0.43 2.00 3.58
CA ILE A 58 -1.28 2.93 4.33
C ILE A 58 -2.72 2.75 3.88
N VAL A 59 -3.58 2.43 4.84
CA VAL A 59 -5.02 2.32 4.62
C VAL A 59 -5.71 3.65 4.88
N GLN A 60 -6.60 4.01 3.98
CA GLN A 60 -7.60 5.05 4.15
C GLN A 60 -8.95 4.38 4.38
N TRP A 61 -9.59 4.64 5.52
CA TRP A 61 -10.80 3.96 5.94
C TRP A 61 -11.90 4.92 6.38
N HIS A 62 -13.12 4.70 5.90
CA HIS A 62 -14.30 5.42 6.37
C HIS A 62 -15.33 4.46 6.97
N GLU A 63 -15.47 4.48 8.30
CA GLU A 63 -16.31 3.53 9.04
C GLU A 63 -17.79 3.60 8.63
N GLU A 64 -18.36 4.80 8.48
CA GLU A 64 -19.79 4.97 8.15
C GLU A 64 -20.17 4.39 6.79
N PHE A 65 -19.35 4.64 5.76
CA PHE A 65 -19.57 4.12 4.40
C PHE A 65 -19.07 2.69 4.23
N GLN A 66 -18.33 2.17 5.20
CA GLN A 66 -17.75 0.83 5.15
C GLN A 66 -16.84 0.64 3.93
N GLU A 67 -16.11 1.69 3.57
CA GLU A 67 -15.33 1.84 2.35
C GLU A 67 -13.90 2.28 2.67
N GLY A 68 -12.93 1.70 1.97
CA GLY A 68 -11.53 2.07 2.13
C GLY A 68 -10.67 1.79 0.90
N ILE A 69 -9.50 2.42 0.88
CA ILE A 69 -8.45 2.25 -0.12
C ILE A 69 -7.16 1.89 0.60
N LEU A 70 -6.41 0.95 0.06
CA LEU A 70 -5.05 0.67 0.46
C LEU A 70 -4.09 1.23 -0.58
N ASP A 71 -3.25 2.15 -0.15
CA ASP A 71 -2.18 2.74 -0.94
C ASP A 71 -0.82 2.20 -0.47
N TRP A 72 0.15 2.25 -1.37
CA TRP A 72 1.55 2.04 -1.03
C TRP A 72 2.37 3.29 -1.29
N PHE A 73 3.37 3.47 -0.43
CA PHE A 73 4.31 4.57 -0.46
C PHE A 73 5.72 4.00 -0.38
N TYR A 74 6.72 4.74 -0.85
CA TYR A 74 8.10 4.28 -0.77
C TYR A 74 9.07 5.40 -0.41
N LEU A 75 10.13 5.00 0.29
CA LEU A 75 11.29 5.82 0.57
C LEU A 75 12.35 5.54 -0.51
N PRO A 76 12.71 6.52 -1.35
CA PRO A 76 13.80 6.35 -2.29
C PRO A 76 15.17 6.38 -1.59
N GLU A 77 16.16 5.69 -2.15
CA GLU A 77 17.52 5.58 -1.61
C GLU A 77 18.15 6.96 -1.35
N SER A 78 17.93 7.93 -2.25
CA SER A 78 18.46 9.29 -2.09
C SER A 78 17.94 10.03 -0.85
N GLN A 79 16.82 9.58 -0.27
CA GLN A 79 16.17 10.16 0.90
C GLN A 79 16.41 9.36 2.18
N ALA A 80 17.05 8.18 2.12
CA ALA A 80 17.17 7.26 3.25
C ALA A 80 17.84 7.88 4.48
N ASP A 81 18.84 8.72 4.27
CA ASP A 81 19.59 9.41 5.33
C ASP A 81 19.08 10.83 5.64
N SER A 82 17.94 11.23 5.07
CA SER A 82 17.37 12.57 5.28
C SER A 82 16.70 12.66 6.66
N ASP A 83 16.95 13.76 7.39
CA ASP A 83 16.22 14.08 8.63
C ASP A 83 14.71 14.27 8.39
N LYS A 84 14.33 14.56 7.14
CA LYS A 84 12.96 14.73 6.67
C LYS A 84 12.86 14.12 5.28
N PRO A 85 12.71 12.79 5.17
CA PRO A 85 12.66 12.14 3.88
C PRO A 85 11.39 12.56 3.15
N ASP A 86 11.54 12.82 1.85
CA ASP A 86 10.39 12.94 0.96
C ASP A 86 9.90 11.53 0.60
N ILE A 87 8.74 11.15 1.12
CA ILE A 87 8.08 9.87 0.83
C ILE A 87 7.29 9.99 -0.47
N MET A 88 7.46 9.03 -1.36
CA MET A 88 6.84 8.99 -2.67
C MET A 88 5.56 8.14 -2.62
N HIS A 89 4.50 8.59 -3.31
CA HIS A 89 3.28 7.79 -3.47
C HIS A 89 3.47 6.82 -4.63
N GLY A 90 3.38 5.52 -4.34
CA GLY A 90 3.49 4.45 -5.33
C GLY A 90 2.16 4.14 -6.03
N GLY A 91 1.04 4.54 -5.42
CA GLY A 91 -0.30 4.43 -5.97
C GLY A 91 -1.24 3.56 -5.13
N ALA A 92 -2.47 3.41 -5.60
CA ALA A 92 -3.46 2.54 -4.97
C ALA A 92 -3.23 1.08 -5.36
N LEU A 93 -3.24 0.19 -4.38
CA LEU A 93 -3.18 -1.26 -4.59
C LEU A 93 -4.59 -1.83 -4.81
N LEU A 94 -5.51 -1.50 -3.90
CA LEU A 94 -6.88 -2.02 -3.92
C LEU A 94 -7.83 -1.10 -3.15
N ALA A 95 -9.11 -1.19 -3.49
CA ALA A 95 -10.19 -0.70 -2.64
C ALA A 95 -10.88 -1.87 -1.95
N PHE A 96 -11.65 -1.59 -0.91
CA PHE A 96 -12.42 -2.63 -0.23
C PHE A 96 -13.70 -2.10 0.40
N ASN A 97 -14.64 -3.01 0.58
CA ASN A 97 -15.76 -2.83 1.52
C ASN A 97 -15.58 -3.75 2.73
N TYR A 98 -15.87 -3.23 3.92
CA TYR A 98 -15.75 -4.00 5.16
C TYR A 98 -16.94 -3.76 6.10
N LYS A 99 -17.71 -4.81 6.38
CA LYS A 99 -19.01 -4.69 7.06
C LYS A 99 -18.94 -4.66 8.58
N ASP A 100 -17.81 -5.05 9.16
CA ASP A 100 -17.65 -5.08 10.60
C ASP A 100 -17.05 -3.74 11.08
N SER A 101 -17.25 -3.41 12.35
CA SER A 101 -16.85 -2.09 12.91
C SER A 101 -15.35 -1.96 13.15
N LYS A 102 -14.57 -3.03 12.98
CA LYS A 102 -13.12 -3.01 13.15
C LYS A 102 -12.46 -3.70 11.98
N LEU A 103 -11.65 -2.97 11.23
CA LEU A 103 -10.86 -3.50 10.14
C LEU A 103 -9.94 -4.65 10.58
N ASP A 104 -9.82 -5.62 9.70
CA ASP A 104 -8.91 -6.75 9.82
C ASP A 104 -7.69 -6.46 8.94
N PHE A 105 -6.65 -5.88 9.55
CA PHE A 105 -5.45 -5.45 8.83
C PHE A 105 -4.61 -6.62 8.34
N ASP A 106 -4.53 -7.70 9.10
CA ASP A 106 -3.80 -8.90 8.69
C ASP A 106 -4.38 -9.44 7.37
N LYS A 107 -5.70 -9.58 7.31
CA LYS A 107 -6.38 -9.98 6.09
C LYS A 107 -6.23 -8.96 4.95
N LEU A 108 -6.13 -7.67 5.27
CA LEU A 108 -5.96 -6.63 4.26
C LEU A 108 -4.56 -6.72 3.63
N ILE A 109 -3.55 -6.98 4.44
CA ILE A 109 -2.16 -7.19 4.01
C ILE A 109 -2.07 -8.47 3.16
N GLU A 110 -2.69 -9.58 3.57
CA GLU A 110 -2.76 -10.83 2.77
C GLU A 110 -3.27 -10.59 1.34
N GLU A 111 -4.31 -9.77 1.19
CA GLU A 111 -4.87 -9.43 -0.13
C GLU A 111 -4.04 -8.36 -0.86
N ALA A 112 -3.24 -7.57 -0.14
CA ALA A 112 -2.39 -6.51 -0.69
C ALA A 112 -1.12 -7.04 -1.33
N ILE A 113 -0.48 -8.06 -0.76
CA ILE A 113 0.81 -8.58 -1.23
C ILE A 113 0.77 -8.98 -2.72
N PRO A 114 -0.24 -9.74 -3.21
CA PRO A 114 -0.32 -10.05 -4.64
C PRO A 114 -0.47 -8.80 -5.52
N ALA A 115 -1.22 -7.79 -5.06
CA ALA A 115 -1.38 -6.53 -5.79
C ALA A 115 -0.09 -5.69 -5.78
N LEU A 116 0.65 -5.72 -4.66
CA LEU A 116 1.94 -5.06 -4.53
C LEU A 116 2.99 -5.70 -5.44
N ASN A 117 3.04 -7.03 -5.53
CA ASN A 117 3.92 -7.74 -6.46
C ASN A 117 3.56 -7.48 -7.93
N GLU A 118 2.27 -7.30 -8.27
CA GLU A 118 1.87 -6.86 -9.62
C GLU A 118 2.34 -5.41 -9.90
N ALA A 119 2.33 -4.54 -8.88
CA ALA A 119 2.76 -3.15 -9.01
C ALA A 119 4.29 -2.98 -9.00
N CYS A 120 5.00 -3.83 -8.27
CA CYS A 120 6.45 -3.82 -8.09
C CYS A 120 7.07 -5.03 -8.79
N GLU A 121 7.19 -4.98 -10.12
CA GLU A 121 7.77 -6.06 -10.95
C GLU A 121 9.22 -6.45 -10.58
N TRP A 122 9.85 -5.69 -9.68
CA TRP A 122 11.21 -5.85 -9.20
C TRP A 122 11.32 -6.53 -7.83
N ALA A 123 10.21 -6.87 -7.18
CA ALA A 123 10.22 -7.56 -5.89
C ALA A 123 9.21 -8.71 -5.87
N GLU A 124 9.53 -9.73 -5.06
CA GLU A 124 8.63 -10.81 -4.71
C GLU A 124 8.38 -10.76 -3.20
N PHE A 125 7.48 -9.87 -2.78
CA PHE A 125 7.09 -9.76 -1.38
C PHE A 125 6.31 -11.00 -0.95
N GLU A 126 6.71 -11.58 0.17
CA GLU A 126 6.02 -12.68 0.84
C GLU A 126 5.60 -12.22 2.23
N LEU A 127 4.48 -12.75 2.73
CA LEU A 127 4.22 -12.66 4.17
C LEU A 127 5.15 -13.67 4.84
N ASP A 128 5.91 -13.21 5.83
CA ASP A 128 6.60 -14.12 6.74
C ASP A 128 5.56 -15.11 7.28
N GLU A 129 5.65 -16.38 6.88
CA GLU A 129 4.93 -17.46 7.54
C GLU A 129 5.45 -17.47 8.98
N ASP A 130 4.64 -16.97 9.93
CA ASP A 130 4.83 -17.00 11.38
C ASP A 130 6.16 -17.64 11.79
N GLY A 131 7.17 -16.81 12.07
CA GLY A 131 8.40 -17.29 12.67
C GLY A 131 8.07 -18.12 13.91
N GLU A 132 8.42 -19.41 13.89
CA GLU A 132 8.33 -20.32 15.04
C GLU A 132 9.07 -19.78 16.27
#